data_AF-A0A5P2B5M6-F1
#
_entry.id   AF-A0A5P2B5M6-F1
#
_cell.length_a   1.000
_cell.length_b   1.000
_cell.length_c   1.000
_cell.angle_alpha   90.00
_cell.angle_beta   90.00
_cell.angle_gamma   90.00
#
_symmetry.space_group_name_H-M   'P 1'
#
loop_
_entity.id
_entity.type
_entity.pdbx_description
1 polymer ?
#
loop_
_entity_poly.entity_id
_entity_poly.type
_entity_poly.pdbx_seq_one_letter_code
_entity_poly.pdbx_strand_id
1 'polypeptide(L)'
;MTYVVTVEIRVPEGAPELDGLHRVGATALLEQGFASVAGIEGADGMEMDLFDVAVAVHPRGATLKVMVAAPSLEFAEEAVGSVSEEVLERSELLAEWTVESSEVQLHTDAARESLEAADGPGAPPSDPQARRAHHTAKPDTADEPEQEAQDHEAAFRALAARLRSFGPAAFGVAEARAEAGAVARAGSGAETRPEDEGTEGAGTGESGDGLPAISPESAELAAGSLVYGAEVLIDELYDDVQTLAEEDTTVAECQGHLWHFDQLPSRHALQYNELFARRFLVTAIALTTRFTDGSFRRLGCLAEELVLKLLLEQAHVTLDLHGLLDEEVAAALGRFAGEVYEDMDFAWLQDTGEDGADGGGGGGEGAASGFGTWFTPFDDARYVHPYALDEMPETGVPDTAEN
;
A
#
# COMPACT_ATOMS: atom_id res chain seq x y z
N MET A 1 -10.98 -18.07 2.81
CA MET A 1 -10.35 -16.78 3.19
C MET A 1 -8.88 -16.90 2.88
N THR A 2 -8.19 -15.79 2.63
CA THR A 2 -6.74 -15.82 2.40
C THR A 2 -6.01 -15.57 3.71
N TYR A 3 -5.02 -16.40 4.00
CA TYR A 3 -4.18 -16.29 5.19
C TYR A 3 -2.71 -16.15 4.80
N VAL A 4 -1.96 -15.42 5.61
CA VAL A 4 -0.50 -15.38 5.55
C VAL A 4 0.04 -16.24 6.68
N VAL A 5 0.64 -17.38 6.34
CA VAL A 5 1.25 -18.31 7.29
C VAL A 5 2.75 -18.05 7.31
N THR A 6 3.30 -17.82 8.51
CA THR A 6 4.74 -17.74 8.73
C THR A 6 5.25 -19.09 9.21
N VAL A 7 6.23 -19.66 8.50
CA VAL A 7 6.86 -20.94 8.84
C VAL A 7 8.31 -20.68 9.20
N GLU A 8 8.70 -21.09 10.40
CA GLU A 8 10.10 -21.05 10.82
C GLU A 8 10.72 -22.43 10.60
N ILE A 9 11.82 -22.49 9.87
CA ILE A 9 12.57 -23.71 9.57
C ILE A 9 13.96 -23.57 10.16
N ARG A 10 14.44 -24.59 10.88
CA ARG A 10 15.77 -24.59 11.46
C ARG A 10 16.70 -25.62 10.84
N VAL A 11 17.98 -25.25 10.77
CA VAL A 11 19.06 -26.19 10.48
C VAL A 11 19.20 -27.21 11.62
N PRO A 12 19.75 -28.42 11.35
CA PRO A 12 19.93 -29.45 12.35
C PRO A 12 20.68 -28.95 13.59
N GLU A 13 20.28 -29.43 14.77
CA GLU A 13 20.91 -29.03 16.02
C GLU A 13 22.42 -29.38 16.00
N GLY A 14 23.27 -28.36 16.22
CA GLY A 14 24.72 -28.50 16.19
C GLY A 14 25.37 -28.36 14.80
N ALA A 15 24.59 -28.10 13.75
CA ALA A 15 25.12 -27.69 12.45
C ALA A 15 25.78 -26.29 12.53
N PRO A 16 26.83 -26.03 11.74
CA PRO A 16 27.39 -24.67 11.62
C PRO A 16 26.37 -23.72 10.99
N GLU A 17 26.48 -22.44 11.35
CA GLU A 17 25.66 -21.39 10.73
C GLU A 17 25.92 -21.31 9.22
N LEU A 18 24.86 -20.98 8.48
CA LEU A 18 24.90 -20.85 7.02
C LEU A 18 25.65 -19.59 6.62
N ASP A 19 26.75 -19.76 5.91
CA ASP A 19 27.43 -18.65 5.23
C ASP A 19 26.61 -18.14 4.02
N GLY A 20 27.05 -17.02 3.42
CA GLY A 20 26.32 -16.40 2.33
C GLY A 20 26.08 -17.31 1.11
N LEU A 21 27.00 -18.24 0.82
CA LEU A 21 26.83 -19.16 -0.31
C LEU A 21 25.79 -20.24 0.03
N HIS A 22 25.85 -20.79 1.24
CA HIS A 22 24.86 -21.74 1.71
C HIS A 22 23.46 -21.13 1.78
N ARG A 23 23.32 -19.86 2.18
CA ARG A 23 22.02 -19.17 2.22
C ARG A 23 21.40 -18.99 0.83
N VAL A 24 22.19 -18.61 -0.17
CA VAL A 24 21.73 -18.54 -1.57
C VAL A 24 21.28 -19.91 -2.07
N GLY A 25 22.04 -20.97 -1.78
CA GLY A 25 21.69 -22.33 -2.16
C GLY A 25 20.39 -22.82 -1.51
N ALA A 26 20.23 -22.59 -0.22
CA ALA A 26 19.01 -22.95 0.51
C ALA A 26 17.79 -22.18 0.01
N THR A 27 17.94 -20.89 -0.32
CA THR A 27 16.86 -20.06 -0.89
C THR A 27 16.36 -20.69 -2.19
N ALA A 28 17.26 -20.98 -3.13
CA ALA A 28 16.91 -21.58 -4.41
C ALA A 28 16.25 -22.96 -4.28
N LEU A 29 16.69 -23.77 -3.31
CA LEU A 29 16.10 -25.10 -3.06
C LEU A 29 14.68 -25.01 -2.49
N LEU A 30 14.44 -24.07 -1.58
CA LEU A 30 13.12 -23.83 -0.98
C LEU A 30 12.16 -23.25 -2.02
N GLU A 31 12.56 -22.20 -2.76
CA GLU A 31 11.75 -21.62 -3.84
C GLU A 31 11.40 -22.65 -4.91
N GLN A 32 12.38 -23.45 -5.36
CA GLN A 32 12.13 -24.52 -6.32
C GLN A 32 11.21 -25.61 -5.75
N GLY A 33 11.36 -25.93 -4.47
CA GLY A 33 10.50 -26.88 -3.76
C GLY A 33 9.04 -26.44 -3.79
N PHE A 34 8.76 -25.21 -3.37
CA PHE A 34 7.41 -24.65 -3.36
C PHE A 34 6.84 -24.43 -4.77
N ALA A 35 7.66 -23.99 -5.74
CA ALA A 35 7.22 -23.88 -7.14
C ALA A 35 6.82 -25.23 -7.76
N SER A 36 7.25 -26.36 -7.19
CA SER A 36 6.86 -27.71 -7.61
C SER A 36 5.55 -28.21 -7.00
N VAL A 37 4.99 -27.46 -6.03
CA VAL A 37 3.73 -27.77 -5.37
C VAL A 37 2.59 -27.29 -6.27
N ALA A 38 1.82 -28.24 -6.83
CA ALA A 38 0.70 -27.94 -7.72
C ALA A 38 -0.58 -27.51 -6.97
N GLY A 39 -0.60 -27.65 -5.64
CA GLY A 39 -1.70 -27.36 -4.73
C GLY A 39 -1.43 -27.99 -3.36
N ILE A 40 -2.04 -27.45 -2.31
CA ILE A 40 -1.88 -27.94 -0.94
C ILE A 40 -3.07 -28.83 -0.59
N GLU A 41 -2.84 -30.12 -0.30
CA GLU A 41 -3.91 -31.02 0.16
C GLU A 41 -3.98 -31.02 1.69
N GLY A 42 -5.09 -30.54 2.25
CA GLY A 42 -5.34 -30.62 3.70
C GLY A 42 -5.63 -32.05 4.16
N ALA A 43 -5.58 -32.31 5.47
CA ALA A 43 -5.81 -33.63 6.06
C ALA A 43 -7.17 -34.28 5.69
N ASP A 44 -8.16 -33.46 5.32
CA ASP A 44 -9.49 -33.89 4.86
C ASP A 44 -9.59 -34.13 3.33
N GLY A 45 -8.48 -34.04 2.59
CA GLY A 45 -8.43 -34.19 1.13
C GLY A 45 -8.96 -32.98 0.35
N MET A 46 -9.04 -31.82 1.00
CA MET A 46 -9.43 -30.56 0.36
C MET A 46 -8.20 -29.86 -0.22
N GLU A 47 -8.23 -29.57 -1.51
CA GLU A 47 -7.20 -28.77 -2.17
C GLU A 47 -7.34 -27.30 -1.78
N MET A 48 -6.22 -26.70 -1.40
CA MET A 48 -6.04 -25.29 -1.07
C MET A 48 -5.13 -24.65 -2.11
N ASP A 49 -5.53 -23.45 -2.54
CA ASP A 49 -4.78 -22.66 -3.50
C ASP A 49 -3.65 -21.93 -2.77
N LEU A 50 -2.42 -22.20 -3.20
CA LEU A 50 -1.23 -21.45 -2.80
C LEU A 50 -1.03 -20.31 -3.79
N PHE A 51 -1.03 -19.08 -3.30
CA PHE A 51 -0.89 -17.89 -4.13
C PHE A 51 0.55 -17.43 -4.27
N ASP A 52 1.29 -17.42 -3.15
CA ASP A 52 2.64 -16.88 -3.12
C ASP A 52 3.44 -17.48 -1.96
N VAL A 53 4.76 -17.52 -2.14
CA VAL A 53 5.73 -17.97 -1.13
C VAL A 53 6.94 -17.06 -1.18
N ALA A 54 7.15 -16.29 -0.13
CA ALA A 54 8.39 -15.57 0.09
C ALA A 54 9.33 -16.42 0.98
N VAL A 55 10.57 -16.59 0.53
CA VAL A 55 11.60 -17.36 1.22
C VAL A 55 12.69 -16.41 1.73
N ALA A 56 12.96 -16.43 3.02
CA ALA A 56 14.07 -15.70 3.64
C ALA A 56 14.98 -16.66 4.40
N VAL A 57 16.22 -16.84 3.96
CA VAL A 57 17.19 -17.73 4.62
C VAL A 57 18.15 -16.92 5.47
N HIS A 58 18.22 -17.25 6.76
CA HIS A 58 19.09 -16.62 7.75
C HIS A 58 20.17 -17.61 8.24
N PRO A 59 21.19 -17.20 9.01
CA PRO A 59 22.30 -18.08 9.40
C PRO A 59 21.90 -19.37 10.15
N ARG A 60 20.71 -19.44 10.72
CA ARG A 60 20.24 -20.58 11.54
C ARG A 60 19.07 -21.35 10.92
N GLY A 61 18.64 -21.01 9.71
CA GLY A 61 17.40 -21.55 9.18
C GLY A 61 16.83 -20.74 8.03
N ALA A 62 15.52 -20.85 7.86
CA ALA A 62 14.75 -20.03 6.93
C ALA A 62 13.38 -19.71 7.52
N THR A 63 12.89 -18.51 7.23
CA THR A 63 11.51 -18.09 7.47
C THR A 63 10.79 -18.06 6.13
N LEU A 64 9.60 -18.67 6.06
CA LEU A 64 8.74 -18.62 4.91
C LEU A 64 7.50 -17.79 5.23
N LYS A 65 7.08 -16.90 4.33
CA LYS A 65 5.74 -16.30 4.35
C LYS A 65 4.94 -16.89 3.20
N VAL A 66 3.91 -17.67 3.52
CA VAL A 66 3.10 -18.42 2.55
C VAL A 66 1.69 -17.86 2.53
N MET A 67 1.23 -17.43 1.37
CA MET A 67 -0.14 -16.95 1.15
C MET A 67 -1.00 -18.08 0.61
N VAL A 68 -2.07 -18.42 1.34
CA VAL A 68 -2.93 -19.57 1.03
C VAL A 68 -4.41 -19.24 1.19
N ALA A 69 -5.26 -19.75 0.30
CA ALA A 69 -6.70 -19.78 0.51
C ALA A 69 -7.09 -21.02 1.32
N ALA A 70 -7.60 -20.81 2.52
CA ALA A 70 -8.05 -21.88 3.41
C ALA A 70 -9.45 -21.60 3.98
N PRO A 71 -10.17 -22.64 4.45
CA PRO A 71 -11.45 -22.47 5.13
C PRO A 71 -11.32 -21.94 6.56
N SER A 72 -10.18 -22.13 7.22
CA SER A 72 -9.87 -21.57 8.55
C SER A 72 -8.37 -21.34 8.72
N LEU A 73 -8.00 -20.59 9.77
CA LEU A 73 -6.62 -20.38 10.19
C LEU A 73 -5.91 -21.68 10.56
N GLU A 74 -6.55 -22.54 11.38
CA GLU A 74 -5.97 -23.83 11.78
C GLU A 74 -5.67 -24.71 10.56
N PHE A 75 -6.56 -24.70 9.55
CA PHE A 75 -6.33 -25.41 8.30
C PHE A 75 -5.16 -24.82 7.49
N ALA A 76 -5.00 -23.50 7.49
CA ALA A 76 -3.87 -22.84 6.83
C ALA A 76 -2.53 -23.21 7.49
N GLU A 77 -2.44 -23.11 8.82
CA GLU A 77 -1.23 -23.43 9.59
C GLU A 77 -0.79 -24.88 9.42
N GLU A 78 -1.73 -25.82 9.58
CA GLU A 78 -1.45 -27.26 9.48
C GLU A 78 -1.00 -27.63 8.07
N ALA A 79 -1.72 -27.14 7.05
CA ALA A 79 -1.45 -27.53 5.68
C ALA A 79 -0.17 -26.92 5.13
N VAL A 80 0.09 -25.65 5.42
CA VAL A 80 1.37 -25.00 5.06
C VAL A 80 2.54 -25.63 5.83
N GLY A 81 2.35 -25.96 7.11
CA GLY A 81 3.36 -26.67 7.89
C GLY A 81 3.71 -28.03 7.26
N SER A 82 2.71 -28.82 6.91
CA SER A 82 2.89 -30.13 6.28
C SER A 82 3.57 -30.05 4.91
N VAL A 83 3.18 -29.08 4.07
CA VAL A 83 3.82 -28.86 2.76
C VAL A 83 5.27 -28.41 2.92
N SER A 84 5.55 -27.59 3.93
CA SER A 84 6.92 -27.17 4.24
C SER A 84 7.78 -28.37 4.63
N GLU A 85 7.28 -29.28 5.48
CA GLU A 85 7.95 -30.54 5.80
C GLU A 85 8.19 -31.39 4.55
N GLU A 86 7.18 -31.53 3.68
CA GLU A 86 7.31 -32.31 2.44
C GLU A 86 8.37 -31.72 1.49
N VAL A 87 8.42 -30.39 1.34
CA VAL A 87 9.42 -29.68 0.54
C VAL A 87 10.83 -29.97 1.06
N LEU A 88 11.02 -29.96 2.38
CA LEU A 88 12.30 -30.30 3.01
C LEU A 88 12.68 -31.77 2.75
N GLU A 89 11.74 -32.71 2.93
CA GLU A 89 11.97 -34.15 2.71
C GLU A 89 12.33 -34.50 1.26
N ARG A 90 11.74 -33.79 0.28
CA ARG A 90 12.02 -34.00 -1.14
C ARG A 90 13.42 -33.53 -1.55
N SER A 91 14.06 -32.68 -0.75
CA SER A 91 15.40 -32.16 -1.00
C SER A 91 16.45 -32.93 -0.22
N GLU A 92 17.34 -33.66 -0.91
CA GLU A 92 18.45 -34.38 -0.25
C GLU A 92 19.34 -33.46 0.61
N LEU A 93 19.40 -32.16 0.29
CA LEU A 93 20.23 -31.19 0.99
C LEU A 93 19.53 -30.53 2.19
N LEU A 94 18.20 -30.56 2.24
CA LEU A 94 17.40 -29.94 3.31
C LEU A 94 16.65 -30.97 4.17
N ALA A 95 16.73 -32.26 3.87
CA ALA A 95 15.97 -33.32 4.55
C ALA A 95 16.22 -33.46 6.06
N GLU A 96 17.32 -32.89 6.59
CA GLU A 96 17.59 -32.87 8.03
C GLU A 96 17.10 -31.58 8.72
N TRP A 97 16.65 -30.58 7.96
CA TRP A 97 16.07 -29.35 8.51
C TRP A 97 14.66 -29.65 9.03
N THR A 98 14.22 -28.88 10.01
CA THR A 98 12.94 -29.11 10.69
C THR A 98 12.12 -27.83 10.74
N VAL A 99 10.82 -27.94 10.48
CA VAL A 99 9.85 -26.88 10.80
C VAL A 99 9.77 -26.74 12.32
N GLU A 100 10.09 -25.56 12.84
CA GLU A 100 9.96 -25.23 14.27
C GLU A 100 8.54 -24.78 14.60
N SER A 101 7.96 -23.92 13.76
CA SER A 101 6.61 -23.40 13.92
C SER A 101 5.99 -23.11 12.55
N SER A 102 4.66 -23.17 12.51
CA SER A 102 3.83 -22.77 11.38
C SER A 102 2.64 -22.05 11.98
N GLU A 103 2.64 -20.72 11.90
CA GLU A 103 1.67 -19.87 12.59
C GLU A 103 1.14 -18.81 11.63
N VAL A 104 -0.17 -18.59 11.63
CA VAL A 104 -0.76 -17.46 10.93
C VAL A 104 -0.50 -16.23 11.76
N GLN A 105 0.25 -15.29 11.20
CA GLN A 105 0.33 -13.96 11.77
C GLN A 105 -1.01 -13.26 11.51
N LEU A 106 -1.84 -13.24 12.55
CA LEU A 106 -3.12 -12.54 12.54
C LEU A 106 -2.87 -11.04 12.44
N HIS A 107 -2.98 -10.50 11.22
CA HIS A 107 -3.37 -9.10 11.06
C HIS A 107 -4.69 -8.90 11.82
N THR A 108 -4.77 -7.81 12.55
CA THR A 108 -5.66 -7.46 13.68
C THR A 108 -7.16 -7.77 13.53
N ASP A 109 -7.64 -8.14 12.34
CA ASP A 109 -9.03 -8.44 12.02
C ASP A 109 -9.47 -9.89 12.29
N ALA A 110 -8.60 -10.89 12.16
CA ALA A 110 -9.00 -12.28 12.47
C ALA A 110 -8.87 -12.61 13.97
N ALA A 111 -8.13 -11.80 14.75
CA ALA A 111 -8.24 -11.78 16.21
C ALA A 111 -9.62 -11.28 16.68
N ARG A 112 -10.23 -10.35 15.93
CA ARG A 112 -11.61 -9.88 16.16
C ARG A 112 -12.64 -10.98 15.86
N GLU A 113 -12.46 -11.71 14.77
CA GLU A 113 -13.33 -12.84 14.40
C GLU A 113 -13.19 -14.04 15.37
N SER A 114 -11.97 -14.31 15.86
CA SER A 114 -11.73 -15.33 16.90
C SER A 114 -12.34 -14.96 18.26
N LEU A 115 -12.50 -13.67 18.56
CA LEU A 115 -13.24 -13.18 19.74
C LEU A 115 -14.76 -13.36 19.56
N GLU A 116 -15.27 -13.24 18.34
CA GLU A 116 -16.68 -13.46 17.99
C GLU A 116 -17.08 -14.94 18.10
N ALA A 117 -16.13 -15.87 17.96
CA ALA A 117 -16.34 -17.32 18.12
C ALA A 117 -16.41 -17.81 19.59
N ALA A 118 -16.15 -16.94 20.58
CA ALA A 118 -16.15 -17.29 22.00
C ALA A 118 -17.56 -17.38 22.62
N ASP A 119 -18.40 -18.31 22.15
CA ASP A 119 -19.76 -18.59 22.65
C ASP A 119 -19.77 -19.44 23.95
N GLY A 120 -19.02 -18.99 24.97
CA GLY A 120 -18.96 -19.62 26.29
C GLY A 120 -20.03 -19.11 27.29
N PRO A 121 -20.09 -19.62 28.53
CA PRO A 121 -21.00 -19.13 29.58
C PRO A 121 -20.77 -17.67 30.04
N GLY A 122 -19.85 -16.95 29.39
CA GLY A 122 -19.65 -15.50 29.49
C GLY A 122 -19.93 -14.74 28.17
N ALA A 123 -20.50 -15.40 27.16
CA ALA A 123 -20.83 -14.81 25.88
C ALA A 123 -22.04 -13.87 25.98
N PRO A 124 -22.06 -12.75 25.24
CA PRO A 124 -23.18 -11.82 25.23
C PRO A 124 -24.48 -12.50 24.80
N PRO A 125 -25.64 -12.14 25.37
CA PRO A 125 -26.92 -12.76 25.01
C PRO A 125 -27.20 -12.66 23.50
N SER A 126 -27.62 -13.77 22.87
CA SER A 126 -27.85 -13.84 21.43
C SER A 126 -29.06 -13.04 20.94
N ASP A 127 -30.00 -12.66 21.83
CA ASP A 127 -31.07 -11.71 21.53
C ASP A 127 -30.51 -10.27 21.45
N PRO A 128 -30.58 -9.57 20.30
CA PRO A 128 -30.10 -8.20 20.14
C PRO A 128 -30.70 -7.22 21.16
N GLN A 129 -31.94 -7.46 21.61
CA GLN A 129 -32.62 -6.61 22.58
C GLN A 129 -32.12 -6.85 24.01
N ALA A 130 -31.85 -8.11 24.38
CA ALA A 130 -31.20 -8.46 25.64
C ALA A 130 -29.72 -8.06 25.67
N ARG A 131 -29.00 -8.15 24.53
CA ARG A 131 -27.61 -7.69 24.36
C ARG A 131 -27.51 -6.19 24.57
N ARG A 132 -28.44 -5.42 23.97
CA ARG A 132 -28.61 -3.98 24.24
C ARG A 132 -28.94 -3.72 25.71
N ALA A 133 -29.93 -4.40 26.30
CA ALA A 133 -30.29 -4.17 27.70
C ALA A 133 -29.15 -4.48 28.70
N HIS A 134 -28.27 -5.43 28.39
CA HIS A 134 -27.11 -5.78 29.21
C HIS A 134 -25.96 -4.78 29.08
N HIS A 135 -25.78 -4.17 27.89
CA HIS A 135 -24.83 -3.06 27.68
C HIS A 135 -25.39 -1.69 28.12
N THR A 136 -26.71 -1.48 28.09
CA THR A 136 -27.40 -0.24 28.49
C THR A 136 -27.67 -0.16 30.00
N ALA A 137 -27.28 -1.17 30.79
CA ALA A 137 -27.37 -1.12 32.25
C ALA A 137 -26.19 -0.37 32.90
N LYS A 138 -25.91 0.87 32.47
CA LYS A 138 -25.39 1.99 33.28
C LYS A 138 -25.55 3.32 32.50
N PRO A 139 -25.62 4.47 33.22
CA PRO A 139 -26.69 5.45 33.12
C PRO A 139 -26.77 6.21 31.78
N ASP A 140 -27.98 6.65 31.43
CA ASP A 140 -28.38 7.51 30.30
C ASP A 140 -27.28 8.42 29.72
N THR A 141 -26.90 8.17 28.46
CA THR A 141 -26.48 9.18 27.47
C THR A 141 -26.71 8.58 26.07
N ALA A 142 -27.49 9.25 25.22
CA ALA A 142 -28.08 8.65 24.00
C ALA A 142 -27.76 9.44 22.71
N ASP A 143 -26.66 10.21 22.67
CA ASP A 143 -26.36 11.15 21.57
C ASP A 143 -24.92 11.03 20.97
N GLU A 144 -24.12 9.99 21.25
CA GLU A 144 -22.66 10.02 20.98
C GLU A 144 -22.12 9.56 19.58
N PRO A 145 -22.68 8.59 18.81
CA PRO A 145 -21.99 8.07 17.62
C PRO A 145 -22.05 8.97 16.36
N GLU A 146 -23.11 9.75 16.17
CA GLU A 146 -23.17 10.72 15.04
C GLU A 146 -22.29 11.94 15.31
N GLN A 147 -22.11 12.30 16.58
CA GLN A 147 -21.28 13.43 16.99
C GLN A 147 -19.79 13.13 16.77
N GLU A 148 -19.33 11.92 17.09
CA GLU A 148 -17.93 11.51 16.89
C GLU A 148 -17.54 11.50 15.39
N ALA A 149 -18.40 10.98 14.51
CA ALA A 149 -18.19 11.02 13.06
C ALA A 149 -18.19 12.46 12.52
N GLN A 150 -19.10 13.32 12.98
CA GLN A 150 -19.13 14.74 12.63
C GLN A 150 -17.89 15.49 13.12
N ASP A 151 -17.37 15.13 14.30
CA ASP A 151 -16.15 15.71 14.86
C ASP A 151 -14.92 15.33 14.01
N HIS A 152 -14.84 14.08 13.52
CA HIS A 152 -13.80 13.64 12.59
C HIS A 152 -13.93 14.29 11.20
N GLU A 153 -15.13 14.37 10.63
CA GLU A 153 -15.37 15.06 9.36
C GLU A 153 -14.89 16.52 9.42
N ALA A 154 -15.30 17.24 10.47
CA ALA A 154 -14.89 18.62 10.69
C ALA A 154 -13.37 18.75 10.87
N ALA A 155 -12.72 17.78 11.55
CA ALA A 155 -11.28 17.76 11.73
C ALA A 155 -10.53 17.58 10.39
N PHE A 156 -10.92 16.61 9.55
CA PHE A 156 -10.31 16.43 8.23
C PHE A 156 -10.50 17.67 7.35
N ARG A 157 -11.71 18.22 7.27
CA ARG A 157 -11.96 19.43 6.49
C ARG A 157 -11.14 20.63 6.98
N ALA A 158 -10.91 20.76 8.28
CA ALA A 158 -10.02 21.78 8.83
C ALA A 158 -8.54 21.57 8.43
N LEU A 159 -8.09 20.31 8.34
CA LEU A 159 -6.74 19.96 7.91
C LEU A 159 -6.51 20.22 6.42
N ALA A 160 -7.54 20.21 5.58
CA ALA A 160 -7.44 20.45 4.13
C ALA A 160 -6.65 21.74 3.80
N ALA A 161 -6.85 22.80 4.57
CA ALA A 161 -6.16 24.08 4.38
C ALA A 161 -4.63 24.00 4.59
N ARG A 162 -4.12 22.95 5.24
CA ARG A 162 -2.69 22.70 5.39
C ARG A 162 -2.05 22.18 4.11
N LEU A 163 -2.81 21.62 3.16
CA LEU A 163 -2.32 21.08 1.90
C LEU A 163 -2.09 22.21 0.85
N ARG A 164 -1.17 23.13 1.15
CA ARG A 164 -1.04 24.42 0.43
C ARG A 164 -0.62 24.32 -1.03
N SER A 165 -0.07 23.20 -1.46
CA SER A 165 0.36 22.99 -2.85
C SER A 165 -0.78 22.67 -3.81
N PHE A 166 -1.97 22.34 -3.29
CA PHE A 166 -3.09 21.87 -4.09
C PHE A 166 -4.36 22.65 -3.75
N GLY A 167 -5.01 23.18 -4.79
CA GLY A 167 -6.33 23.79 -4.67
C GLY A 167 -7.45 22.78 -4.91
N PRO A 168 -8.73 23.16 -4.72
CA PRO A 168 -9.88 22.28 -4.95
C PRO A 168 -9.94 21.66 -6.36
N ALA A 169 -9.40 22.35 -7.36
CA ALA A 169 -9.35 21.86 -8.74
C ALA A 169 -8.51 20.56 -8.88
N ALA A 170 -7.47 20.37 -8.07
CA ALA A 170 -6.67 19.15 -8.07
C ALA A 170 -7.49 17.91 -7.62
N PHE A 171 -8.58 18.15 -6.90
CA PHE A 171 -9.52 17.12 -6.44
C PHE A 171 -10.78 17.06 -7.31
N GLY A 172 -10.79 17.69 -8.49
CA GLY A 172 -11.90 17.60 -9.44
C GLY A 172 -13.07 18.57 -9.18
N VAL A 173 -12.93 19.54 -8.27
CA VAL A 173 -13.94 20.61 -8.12
C VAL A 173 -13.88 21.51 -9.34
N ALA A 174 -14.98 21.58 -10.09
CA ALA A 174 -15.07 22.43 -11.27
C ALA A 174 -14.86 23.90 -10.88
N GLU A 175 -13.89 24.57 -11.50
CA GLU A 175 -13.76 26.01 -11.35
C GLU A 175 -15.06 26.65 -11.85
N ALA A 176 -15.73 27.41 -10.97
CA ALA A 176 -16.88 28.21 -11.36
C ALA A 176 -16.41 29.15 -12.46
N ARG A 177 -16.75 28.80 -13.71
CA ARG A 177 -16.38 29.57 -14.91
C ARG A 177 -16.86 30.99 -14.67
N ALA A 178 -15.92 31.90 -14.39
CA ALA A 178 -16.25 33.28 -14.12
C ALA A 178 -16.93 33.85 -15.37
N GLU A 179 -18.26 33.96 -15.34
CA GLU A 179 -19.03 34.70 -16.34
C GLU A 179 -18.71 36.19 -16.20
N ALA A 180 -17.55 36.59 -16.69
CA ALA A 180 -17.12 37.98 -16.73
C ALA A 180 -16.56 38.28 -18.12
N GLY A 181 -17.45 38.68 -19.03
CA GLY A 181 -17.05 39.50 -20.17
C GLY A 181 -17.65 39.14 -21.52
N ALA A 182 -18.96 39.34 -21.72
CA ALA A 182 -19.51 39.58 -23.06
C ALA A 182 -20.88 40.27 -23.05
N VAL A 183 -20.97 41.52 -22.58
CA VAL A 183 -22.01 42.44 -23.12
C VAL A 183 -21.39 43.82 -23.35
N ALA A 184 -20.59 43.91 -24.41
CA ALA A 184 -20.28 45.16 -25.07
C ALA A 184 -21.12 45.27 -26.35
N ARG A 185 -22.08 46.21 -26.31
CA ARG A 185 -22.64 47.00 -27.42
C ARG A 185 -23.08 46.27 -28.71
N ALA A 186 -24.38 46.25 -28.94
CA ALA A 186 -24.96 46.71 -30.19
C ALA A 186 -26.37 47.28 -29.94
N GLY A 187 -26.55 48.55 -30.26
CA GLY A 187 -27.88 49.15 -30.40
C GLY A 187 -28.42 48.94 -31.82
N SER A 188 -29.73 49.21 -31.93
CA SER A 188 -30.46 49.57 -33.16
C SER A 188 -30.87 48.44 -34.12
N GLY A 189 -32.18 48.16 -34.14
CA GLY A 189 -32.94 48.21 -35.40
C GLY A 189 -33.82 47.01 -35.77
N ALA A 190 -35.13 47.25 -35.74
CA ALA A 190 -36.19 46.76 -36.65
C ALA A 190 -36.75 45.32 -36.55
N GLU A 191 -38.04 45.30 -36.17
CA GLU A 191 -39.17 44.47 -36.59
C GLU A 191 -38.94 43.38 -37.67
N THR A 192 -39.39 42.13 -37.44
CA THR A 192 -40.66 41.56 -37.95
C THR A 192 -40.88 40.12 -37.43
N ARG A 193 -42.15 39.70 -37.40
CA ARG A 193 -42.75 38.46 -36.84
C ARG A 193 -42.78 37.32 -37.92
N PRO A 194 -43.36 36.13 -37.66
CA PRO A 194 -42.73 34.81 -37.47
C PRO A 194 -43.06 33.80 -38.60
N GLU A 195 -42.78 32.51 -38.32
CA GLU A 195 -43.17 31.27 -39.04
C GLU A 195 -42.22 30.85 -40.19
N ASP A 196 -41.56 29.70 -40.06
CA ASP A 196 -42.05 28.43 -40.64
C ASP A 196 -41.08 27.26 -40.33
N GLU A 197 -41.66 26.07 -40.41
CA GLU A 197 -41.20 24.70 -40.18
C GLU A 197 -39.80 24.31 -40.67
N GLY A 198 -39.19 23.32 -40.00
CA GLY A 198 -38.04 22.62 -40.57
C GLY A 198 -37.28 21.66 -39.65
N THR A 199 -37.73 20.40 -39.65
CA THR A 199 -36.86 19.22 -39.78
C THR A 199 -36.02 18.78 -38.57
N GLU A 200 -36.47 17.65 -38.03
CA GLU A 200 -35.71 16.46 -37.62
C GLU A 200 -34.18 16.55 -37.69
N GLY A 201 -33.56 16.30 -36.55
CA GLY A 201 -32.14 16.01 -36.45
C GLY A 201 -31.85 15.43 -35.09
N ALA A 202 -32.22 14.15 -34.91
CA ALA A 202 -31.76 13.32 -33.81
C ALA A 202 -30.23 13.23 -33.88
N GLY A 203 -29.55 14.17 -33.23
CA GLY A 203 -28.19 14.04 -32.78
C GLY A 203 -28.25 13.64 -31.32
N THR A 204 -28.41 12.34 -31.06
CA THR A 204 -27.92 11.76 -29.81
C THR A 204 -26.41 11.91 -29.84
N GLY A 205 -25.94 13.10 -29.45
CA GLY A 205 -24.61 13.24 -28.91
C GLY A 205 -24.61 12.43 -27.63
N GLU A 206 -24.13 11.18 -27.73
CA GLU A 206 -23.57 10.44 -26.62
C GLU A 206 -22.57 11.39 -25.95
N SER A 207 -23.07 12.11 -24.95
CA SER A 207 -22.31 13.02 -24.14
C SER A 207 -21.51 12.12 -23.21
N GLY A 208 -20.20 12.20 -23.36
CA GLY A 208 -19.23 11.32 -22.75
C GLY A 208 -19.51 11.09 -21.26
N ASP A 209 -19.15 9.88 -20.85
CA ASP A 209 -19.05 9.40 -19.48
C ASP A 209 -18.62 10.51 -18.53
N GLY A 210 -19.61 11.21 -18.00
CA GLY A 210 -19.43 12.40 -17.19
C GLY A 210 -19.26 11.92 -15.78
N LEU A 211 -18.01 11.60 -15.41
CA LEU A 211 -17.66 11.34 -14.02
C LEU A 211 -18.32 12.40 -13.14
N PRO A 212 -18.97 12.00 -12.03
CA PRO A 212 -19.77 12.89 -11.21
C PRO A 212 -18.93 14.10 -10.77
N ALA A 213 -19.56 15.28 -10.79
CA ALA A 213 -18.91 16.50 -10.35
C ALA A 213 -18.63 16.41 -8.84
N ILE A 214 -17.37 16.63 -8.45
CA ILE A 214 -16.93 16.51 -7.05
C ILE A 214 -17.28 17.78 -6.29
N SER A 215 -17.95 17.62 -5.16
CA SER A 215 -18.34 18.66 -4.25
C SER A 215 -17.12 19.26 -3.54
N PRO A 216 -17.17 20.54 -3.14
CA PRO A 216 -16.12 21.13 -2.32
C PRO A 216 -15.89 20.38 -1.00
N GLU A 217 -16.93 19.75 -0.46
CA GLU A 217 -16.91 19.07 0.83
C GLU A 217 -16.15 17.75 0.75
N SER A 218 -16.43 16.94 -0.27
CA SER A 218 -15.70 15.70 -0.55
C SER A 218 -14.24 15.96 -0.91
N ALA A 219 -13.97 17.06 -1.64
CA ALA A 219 -12.60 17.50 -1.93
C ALA A 219 -11.83 17.93 -0.68
N GLU A 220 -12.49 18.65 0.26
CA GLU A 220 -11.90 19.02 1.54
C GLU A 220 -11.63 17.78 2.41
N LEU A 221 -12.53 16.79 2.42
CA LEU A 221 -12.31 15.52 3.12
C LEU A 221 -11.11 14.76 2.54
N ALA A 222 -11.04 14.61 1.23
CA ALA A 222 -9.91 13.98 0.55
C ALA A 222 -8.59 14.70 0.85
N ALA A 223 -8.55 16.03 0.69
CA ALA A 223 -7.35 16.82 1.00
C ALA A 223 -6.94 16.75 2.48
N GLY A 224 -7.91 16.79 3.39
CA GLY A 224 -7.70 16.63 4.82
C GLY A 224 -7.13 15.28 5.21
N SER A 225 -7.66 14.21 4.61
CA SER A 225 -7.21 12.84 4.83
C SER A 225 -5.76 12.62 4.41
N LEU A 226 -5.28 13.28 3.35
CA LEU A 226 -3.88 13.23 2.94
C LEU A 226 -2.95 13.90 3.96
N VAL A 227 -3.40 14.97 4.62
CA VAL A 227 -2.60 15.64 5.67
C VAL A 227 -2.55 14.78 6.93
N TYR A 228 -3.68 14.22 7.35
CA TYR A 228 -3.73 13.33 8.51
C TYR A 228 -2.97 12.02 8.23
N GLY A 229 -3.21 11.40 7.08
CA GLY A 229 -2.54 10.18 6.65
C GLY A 229 -1.04 10.36 6.54
N ALA A 230 -0.54 11.56 6.20
CA ALA A 230 0.88 11.85 6.23
C ALA A 230 1.48 11.82 7.65
N GLU A 231 0.74 12.27 8.66
CA GLU A 231 1.18 12.20 10.06
C GLU A 231 1.26 10.73 10.50
N VAL A 232 0.23 9.92 10.20
CA VAL A 232 0.21 8.49 10.53
C VAL A 232 1.29 7.70 9.78
N LEU A 233 1.42 7.91 8.47
CA LEU A 233 2.44 7.30 7.62
C LEU A 233 3.86 7.56 8.15
N ILE A 234 4.15 8.79 8.59
CA ILE A 234 5.46 9.15 9.12
C ILE A 234 5.75 8.42 10.44
N ASP A 235 4.78 8.34 11.35
CA ASP A 235 4.94 7.66 12.63
C ASP A 235 5.14 6.14 12.42
N GLU A 236 4.34 5.52 11.56
CA GLU A 236 4.44 4.09 11.23
C GLU A 236 5.75 3.76 10.47
N LEU A 237 6.21 4.63 9.55
CA LEU A 237 7.53 4.48 8.91
C LEU A 237 8.68 4.65 9.90
N TYR A 238 8.50 5.47 10.93
CA TYR A 238 9.50 5.64 11.99
C TYR A 238 9.60 4.37 12.86
N ASP A 239 8.46 3.75 13.18
CA ASP A 239 8.42 2.46 13.86
C ASP A 239 9.07 1.37 13.02
N ASP A 240 8.78 1.30 11.72
CA ASP A 240 9.42 0.35 10.80
C ASP A 240 10.95 0.50 10.77
N VAL A 241 11.44 1.74 10.75
CA VAL A 241 12.89 2.02 10.83
C VAL A 241 13.47 1.51 12.14
N GLN A 242 12.77 1.65 13.27
CA GLN A 242 13.24 1.14 14.56
C GLN A 242 13.28 -0.37 14.56
N THR A 243 12.22 -1.04 14.10
CA THR A 243 12.16 -2.50 14.02
C THR A 243 13.34 -3.07 13.23
N LEU A 244 13.61 -2.53 12.04
CA LEU A 244 14.74 -2.97 11.22
C LEU A 244 16.11 -2.68 11.86
N ALA A 245 16.23 -1.57 12.59
CA ALA A 245 17.47 -1.20 13.29
C ALA A 245 17.72 -2.08 14.53
N GLU A 246 16.67 -2.42 15.26
CA GLU A 246 16.76 -3.26 16.47
C GLU A 246 17.10 -4.71 16.14
N GLU A 247 16.57 -5.21 15.02
CA GLU A 247 16.83 -6.57 14.54
C GLU A 247 18.09 -6.69 13.67
N ASP A 248 18.67 -5.57 13.22
CA ASP A 248 19.83 -5.52 12.29
C ASP A 248 19.59 -6.38 11.04
N THR A 249 18.43 -6.18 10.42
CA THR A 249 17.88 -7.08 9.40
C THR A 249 17.36 -6.31 8.16
N THR A 250 16.97 -7.07 7.14
CA THR A 250 16.25 -6.55 5.97
C THR A 250 14.76 -6.82 6.12
N VAL A 251 13.91 -6.14 5.34
CA VAL A 251 12.45 -6.38 5.34
C VAL A 251 12.13 -7.85 5.09
N ALA A 252 12.87 -8.52 4.19
CA ALA A 252 12.68 -9.95 3.92
C ALA A 252 13.00 -10.84 5.15
N GLU A 253 13.97 -10.44 5.96
CA GLU A 253 14.49 -11.23 7.09
C GLU A 253 13.96 -10.74 8.44
N CYS A 254 13.07 -9.74 8.45
CA CYS A 254 12.51 -9.14 9.65
C CYS A 254 11.46 -10.04 10.29
N GLN A 255 11.59 -10.30 11.58
CA GLN A 255 10.62 -11.07 12.36
C GLN A 255 9.56 -10.16 13.01
N GLY A 256 9.91 -8.90 13.25
CA GLY A 256 9.00 -7.88 13.75
C GLY A 256 7.96 -7.43 12.72
N HIS A 257 6.85 -6.89 13.21
CA HIS A 257 5.79 -6.34 12.37
C HIS A 257 6.27 -5.05 11.69
N LEU A 258 6.11 -5.00 10.37
CA LEU A 258 6.35 -3.81 9.55
C LEU A 258 5.02 -3.30 9.01
N TRP A 259 4.75 -2.01 9.21
CA TRP A 259 3.52 -1.33 8.79
C TRP A 259 3.46 -1.14 7.28
N HIS A 260 4.55 -0.66 6.67
CA HIS A 260 4.54 -0.21 5.28
C HIS A 260 5.54 -0.94 4.39
N PHE A 261 6.70 -1.32 4.93
CA PHE A 261 7.74 -1.87 4.05
C PHE A 261 7.39 -3.25 3.45
N ASP A 262 6.52 -4.02 4.10
CA ASP A 262 5.97 -5.27 3.55
C ASP A 262 5.06 -5.03 2.32
N GLN A 263 4.61 -3.79 2.09
CA GLN A 263 3.76 -3.40 0.94
C GLN A 263 4.58 -2.90 -0.27
N LEU A 264 5.90 -2.76 -0.11
CA LEU A 264 6.80 -2.41 -1.21
C LEU A 264 7.04 -3.64 -2.11
N PRO A 265 7.45 -3.43 -3.38
CA PRO A 265 7.76 -4.53 -4.30
C PRO A 265 8.65 -5.61 -3.68
N SER A 266 8.12 -6.82 -3.50
CA SER A 266 8.75 -7.90 -2.73
C SER A 266 10.09 -8.37 -3.31
N ARG A 267 10.28 -8.27 -4.63
CA ARG A 267 11.52 -8.63 -5.34
C ARG A 267 12.79 -7.90 -4.87
N HIS A 268 12.65 -6.79 -4.15
CA HIS A 268 13.78 -6.06 -3.55
C HIS A 268 13.76 -6.08 -2.01
N ALA A 269 12.95 -6.93 -1.37
CA ALA A 269 12.81 -6.99 0.09
C ALA A 269 14.13 -7.24 0.83
N LEU A 270 15.04 -8.03 0.26
CA LEU A 270 16.40 -8.26 0.77
C LEU A 270 17.31 -7.01 0.70
N GLN A 271 16.91 -5.97 -0.02
CA GLN A 271 17.67 -4.73 -0.18
C GLN A 271 17.11 -3.59 0.67
N TYR A 272 15.89 -3.75 1.18
CA TYR A 272 15.27 -2.82 2.13
C TYR A 272 15.83 -3.07 3.53
N ASN A 273 16.97 -2.47 3.85
CA ASN A 273 17.57 -2.48 5.19
C ASN A 273 17.27 -1.19 5.95
N GLU A 274 17.78 -1.07 7.18
CA GLU A 274 17.65 0.15 8.00
C GLU A 274 18.02 1.44 7.24
N LEU A 275 19.10 1.43 6.45
CA LEU A 275 19.53 2.61 5.70
C LEU A 275 18.51 2.99 4.62
N PHE A 276 18.02 2.01 3.86
CA PHE A 276 16.94 2.22 2.90
C PHE A 276 15.70 2.80 3.59
N ALA A 277 15.29 2.20 4.71
CA ALA A 277 14.13 2.63 5.49
C ALA A 277 14.26 4.08 5.97
N ARG A 278 15.43 4.47 6.50
CA ARG A 278 15.71 5.86 6.90
C ARG A 278 15.63 6.83 5.72
N ARG A 279 16.15 6.46 4.55
CA ARG A 279 16.07 7.28 3.34
C ARG A 279 14.62 7.42 2.85
N PHE A 280 13.85 6.34 2.91
CA PHE A 280 12.44 6.32 2.54
C PHE A 280 11.61 7.19 3.48
N LEU A 281 11.80 7.09 4.80
CA LEU A 281 11.18 7.97 5.80
C LEU A 281 11.49 9.45 5.52
N VAL A 282 12.75 9.79 5.28
CA VAL A 282 13.14 11.18 4.96
C VAL A 282 12.51 11.65 3.64
N THR A 283 12.36 10.75 2.68
CA THR A 283 11.64 11.02 1.42
C THR A 283 10.17 11.33 1.69
N ALA A 284 9.51 10.57 2.57
CA ALA A 284 8.13 10.82 2.99
C ALA A 284 7.95 12.18 3.68
N ILE A 285 8.84 12.50 4.63
CA ILE A 285 8.85 13.79 5.31
C ILE A 285 9.07 14.94 4.32
N ALA A 286 10.01 14.80 3.39
CA ALA A 286 10.30 15.82 2.40
C ALA A 286 9.13 16.03 1.43
N LEU A 287 8.52 14.95 0.93
CA LEU A 287 7.37 15.02 0.02
C LEU A 287 6.17 15.73 0.69
N THR A 288 5.78 15.27 1.88
CA THR A 288 4.63 15.80 2.61
C THR A 288 4.87 17.22 3.12
N THR A 289 6.11 17.59 3.44
CA THR A 289 6.49 18.99 3.70
C THR A 289 6.23 19.86 2.48
N ARG A 290 6.63 19.43 1.28
CA ARG A 290 6.38 20.20 0.04
C ARG A 290 4.89 20.28 -0.29
N PHE A 291 4.12 19.23 -0.01
CA PHE A 291 2.67 19.26 -0.15
C PHE A 291 2.04 20.31 0.76
N THR A 292 2.51 20.38 2.00
CA THR A 292 1.94 21.28 3.00
C THR A 292 2.50 22.69 2.94
N ASP A 293 3.72 22.91 2.44
CA ASP A 293 4.35 24.22 2.44
C ASP A 293 4.06 25.10 1.22
N GLY A 294 3.53 24.53 0.15
CA GLY A 294 3.22 25.21 -1.10
C GLY A 294 4.36 25.17 -2.13
N SER A 295 5.45 24.44 -1.85
CA SER A 295 6.62 24.36 -2.73
C SER A 295 6.62 23.16 -3.68
N PHE A 296 5.66 22.25 -3.53
CA PHE A 296 5.55 21.10 -4.42
C PHE A 296 5.35 21.55 -5.87
N ARG A 297 6.05 20.85 -6.78
CA ARG A 297 5.90 21.05 -8.22
C ARG A 297 5.61 19.73 -8.91
N ARG A 298 6.43 18.73 -8.63
CA ARG A 298 6.46 17.40 -9.25
C ARG A 298 7.12 16.41 -8.29
N LEU A 299 6.81 15.13 -8.47
CA LEU A 299 7.54 14.04 -7.81
C LEU A 299 8.99 14.03 -8.31
N GLY A 300 9.94 13.75 -7.43
CA GLY A 300 11.37 13.94 -7.69
C GLY A 300 12.06 12.68 -8.17
N CYS A 301 11.62 11.53 -7.66
CA CYS A 301 12.18 10.21 -7.90
C CYS A 301 11.12 9.13 -7.62
N LEU A 302 11.45 7.89 -7.96
CA LEU A 302 10.56 6.74 -7.78
C LEU A 302 10.19 6.49 -6.31
N ALA A 303 11.08 6.77 -5.36
CA ALA A 303 10.76 6.67 -3.94
C ALA A 303 9.62 7.65 -3.54
N GLU A 304 9.54 8.83 -4.14
CA GLU A 304 8.42 9.75 -3.87
C GLU A 304 7.10 9.26 -4.48
N GLU A 305 7.14 8.55 -5.61
CA GLU A 305 5.95 7.89 -6.18
C GLU A 305 5.44 6.78 -5.25
N LEU A 306 6.34 5.94 -4.74
CA LEU A 306 5.98 4.89 -3.79
C LEU A 306 5.44 5.47 -2.47
N VAL A 307 6.03 6.55 -1.96
CA VAL A 307 5.47 7.25 -0.79
C VAL A 307 4.06 7.77 -1.09
N LEU A 308 3.83 8.36 -2.26
CA LEU A 308 2.50 8.85 -2.63
C LEU A 308 1.48 7.70 -2.70
N LYS A 309 1.87 6.53 -3.20
CA LYS A 309 1.04 5.33 -3.20
C LYS A 309 0.62 4.96 -1.78
N LEU A 310 1.59 4.81 -0.88
CA LEU A 310 1.34 4.47 0.52
C LEU A 310 0.48 5.54 1.22
N LEU A 311 0.72 6.82 0.93
CA LEU A 311 -0.08 7.92 1.48
C LEU A 311 -1.54 7.88 1.02
N LEU A 312 -1.78 7.55 -0.26
CA LEU A 312 -3.12 7.40 -0.80
C LEU A 312 -3.83 6.19 -0.16
N GLU A 313 -3.13 5.06 0.00
CA GLU A 313 -3.65 3.88 0.69
C GLU A 313 -3.99 4.22 2.16
N GLN A 314 -3.11 4.92 2.87
CA GLN A 314 -3.34 5.37 4.25
C GLN A 314 -4.54 6.31 4.38
N ALA A 315 -4.72 7.22 3.43
CA ALA A 315 -5.88 8.10 3.39
C ALA A 315 -7.20 7.32 3.20
N HIS A 316 -7.22 6.31 2.32
CA HIS A 316 -8.39 5.44 2.14
C HIS A 316 -8.73 4.68 3.41
N VAL A 317 -7.74 4.02 4.03
CA VAL A 317 -7.93 3.25 5.27
C VAL A 317 -8.46 4.16 6.38
N THR A 318 -7.89 5.35 6.53
CA THR A 318 -8.30 6.32 7.54
C THR A 318 -9.75 6.78 7.33
N LEU A 319 -10.11 7.14 6.10
CA LEU A 319 -11.48 7.59 5.78
C LEU A 319 -12.50 6.48 6.00
N ASP A 320 -12.18 5.24 5.61
CA ASP A 320 -13.06 4.08 5.80
C ASP A 320 -13.27 3.79 7.30
N LEU A 321 -12.19 3.82 8.08
CA LEU A 321 -12.24 3.62 9.53
C LEU A 321 -13.19 4.59 10.24
N HIS A 322 -13.26 5.84 9.76
CA HIS A 322 -14.15 6.87 10.30
C HIS A 322 -15.53 6.94 9.61
N GLY A 323 -15.81 6.07 8.64
CA GLY A 323 -17.07 6.05 7.90
C GLY A 323 -17.27 7.24 6.97
N LEU A 324 -16.16 7.85 6.51
CA LEU A 324 -16.13 9.05 5.67
C LEU A 324 -15.71 8.75 4.22
N LEU A 325 -15.39 7.49 3.90
CA LEU A 325 -15.05 7.06 2.54
C LEU A 325 -16.32 6.73 1.74
N ASP A 326 -16.76 7.68 0.92
CA ASP A 326 -17.79 7.44 -0.10
C ASP A 326 -17.19 7.44 -1.52
N GLU A 327 -18.03 7.13 -2.52
CA GLU A 327 -17.62 7.09 -3.93
C GLU A 327 -17.08 8.44 -4.43
N GLU A 328 -17.59 9.56 -3.90
CA GLU A 328 -17.20 10.90 -4.32
C GLU A 328 -15.84 11.29 -3.72
N VAL A 329 -15.58 10.98 -2.44
CA VAL A 329 -14.29 11.15 -1.77
C VAL A 329 -13.23 10.25 -2.40
N ALA A 330 -13.56 8.98 -2.70
CA ALA A 330 -12.67 8.07 -3.41
C ALA A 330 -12.33 8.60 -4.81
N ALA A 331 -13.33 9.11 -5.54
CA ALA A 331 -13.10 9.76 -6.82
C ALA A 331 -12.22 11.00 -6.69
N ALA A 332 -12.36 11.79 -5.62
CA ALA A 332 -11.53 12.97 -5.37
C ALA A 332 -10.05 12.61 -5.14
N LEU A 333 -9.78 11.54 -4.38
CA LEU A 333 -8.43 11.00 -4.21
C LEU A 333 -7.86 10.48 -5.54
N GLY A 334 -8.69 9.80 -6.35
CA GLY A 334 -8.30 9.33 -7.68
C GLY A 334 -7.96 10.48 -8.64
N ARG A 335 -8.71 11.59 -8.61
CA ARG A 335 -8.39 12.82 -9.37
C ARG A 335 -7.06 13.40 -8.94
N PHE A 336 -6.86 13.54 -7.64
CA PHE A 336 -5.60 14.03 -7.09
C PHE A 336 -4.42 13.17 -7.52
N ALA A 337 -4.55 11.84 -7.43
CA ALA A 337 -3.51 10.91 -7.88
C ALA A 337 -3.18 11.12 -9.38
N GLY A 338 -4.20 11.24 -10.23
CA GLY A 338 -4.01 11.47 -11.67
C GLY A 338 -3.39 12.84 -12.02
N GLU A 339 -3.48 13.84 -11.14
CA GLU A 339 -2.82 15.14 -11.32
C GLU A 339 -1.36 15.13 -10.83
N VAL A 340 -1.04 14.32 -9.82
CA VAL A 340 0.29 14.30 -9.19
C VAL A 340 1.24 13.31 -9.85
N TYR A 341 0.75 12.15 -10.27
CA TYR A 341 1.55 11.19 -11.04
C TYR A 341 1.73 11.66 -12.49
N GLU A 342 2.98 11.70 -12.95
CA GLU A 342 3.30 12.02 -14.36
C GLU A 342 3.21 10.80 -15.26
N ASP A 343 3.53 9.63 -14.72
CA ASP A 343 3.39 8.31 -15.30
C ASP A 343 3.01 7.29 -14.21
N MET A 344 2.70 6.05 -14.61
CA MET A 344 2.35 4.96 -13.70
C MET A 344 3.46 3.91 -13.66
N ASP A 345 4.71 4.32 -13.84
CA ASP A 345 5.83 3.39 -14.02
C ASP A 345 6.10 2.56 -12.75
N PHE A 346 5.79 3.10 -11.57
CA PHE A 346 5.84 2.34 -10.31
C PHE A 346 4.83 1.19 -10.23
N ALA A 347 3.70 1.25 -10.96
CA ALA A 347 2.70 0.18 -10.96
C ALA A 347 3.26 -1.11 -11.58
N TRP A 348 4.12 -0.98 -12.59
CA TRP A 348 4.84 -2.10 -13.20
C TRP A 348 5.94 -2.69 -12.30
N LEU A 349 6.29 -2.02 -11.18
CA LEU A 349 7.18 -2.61 -10.18
C LEU A 349 6.47 -3.64 -9.30
N GLN A 350 5.15 -3.52 -9.16
CA GLN A 350 4.29 -4.45 -8.43
C GLN A 350 3.84 -5.62 -9.32
N ASP A 351 3.72 -5.40 -10.64
CA ASP A 351 3.25 -6.41 -11.60
C ASP A 351 4.35 -7.43 -11.95
N THR A 352 4.38 -8.54 -11.22
CA THR A 352 5.14 -9.74 -11.57
C THR A 352 4.37 -10.52 -12.62
N GLY A 353 4.55 -10.18 -13.89
CA GLY A 353 3.78 -10.73 -15.01
C GLY A 353 3.48 -12.23 -14.92
N GLU A 354 2.22 -12.54 -14.58
CA GLU A 354 1.61 -13.86 -14.70
C GLU A 354 0.79 -14.03 -16.00
N ASP A 355 0.72 -13.01 -16.87
CA ASP A 355 0.08 -13.16 -18.17
C ASP A 355 1.07 -13.71 -19.21
N GLY A 356 1.08 -15.04 -19.30
CA GLY A 356 1.76 -15.79 -20.34
C GLY A 356 1.29 -15.40 -21.75
N ALA A 357 2.26 -15.00 -22.57
CA ALA A 357 2.28 -15.06 -24.03
C ALA A 357 1.21 -14.27 -24.81
N ASP A 358 1.58 -13.07 -25.25
CA ASP A 358 1.81 -12.89 -26.70
C ASP A 358 2.78 -11.74 -26.97
N GLY A 359 3.72 -11.97 -27.88
CA GLY A 359 4.75 -11.00 -28.23
C GLY A 359 4.17 -9.79 -28.95
N GLY A 360 4.25 -8.62 -28.32
CA GLY A 360 3.89 -7.34 -28.93
C GLY A 360 4.76 -6.22 -28.37
N GLY A 361 5.89 -5.97 -29.02
CA GLY A 361 6.84 -4.93 -28.62
C GLY A 361 6.21 -3.55 -28.47
N GLY A 362 6.42 -2.96 -27.31
CA GLY A 362 6.13 -1.58 -26.98
C GLY A 362 6.92 -1.20 -25.73
N GLY A 363 8.24 -1.43 -25.75
CA GLY A 363 9.14 -0.89 -24.72
C GLY A 363 9.09 0.63 -24.80
N GLY A 364 8.22 1.24 -23.99
CA GLY A 364 8.35 2.64 -23.62
C GLY A 364 9.71 2.82 -22.94
N GLU A 365 10.40 3.91 -23.28
CA GLU A 365 11.63 4.34 -22.60
C GLU A 365 11.31 4.71 -21.14
N GLY A 366 11.07 3.70 -20.30
CA GLY A 366 10.75 3.77 -18.86
C GLY A 366 10.86 2.41 -18.14
N ALA A 367 11.35 1.37 -18.85
CA ALA A 367 11.43 0.01 -18.32
C ALA A 367 12.42 -0.10 -17.15
N ALA A 368 11.85 -0.24 -15.95
CA ALA A 368 12.46 -0.79 -14.73
C ALA A 368 13.84 -0.20 -14.38
N SER A 369 13.82 1.04 -13.90
CA SER A 369 14.85 1.59 -13.02
C SER A 369 15.27 0.55 -11.97
N GLY A 370 16.52 0.09 -12.03
CA GLY A 370 17.05 -0.86 -11.04
C GLY A 370 16.97 -0.29 -9.63
N PHE A 371 16.91 -1.14 -8.60
CA PHE A 371 16.74 -0.73 -7.20
C PHE A 371 17.62 0.47 -6.77
N GLY A 372 18.86 0.54 -7.25
CA GLY A 372 19.80 1.64 -6.98
C GLY A 372 19.43 3.01 -7.57
N THR A 373 18.32 3.17 -8.30
CA THR A 373 17.88 4.47 -8.83
C THR A 373 16.65 5.03 -8.13
N TRP A 374 16.12 4.35 -7.10
CA TRP A 374 14.87 4.74 -6.44
C TRP A 374 14.90 6.15 -5.84
N PHE A 375 16.05 6.55 -5.31
CA PHE A 375 16.26 7.89 -4.76
C PHE A 375 16.99 8.83 -5.73
N THR A 376 17.26 8.40 -6.96
CA THR A 376 17.89 9.25 -7.97
C THR A 376 16.85 10.20 -8.56
N PRO A 377 17.11 11.53 -8.60
CA PRO A 377 16.21 12.46 -9.25
C PRO A 377 15.95 12.07 -10.72
N PHE A 378 14.71 12.15 -11.19
CA PHE A 378 14.42 11.85 -12.60
C PHE A 378 15.09 12.84 -13.57
N ASP A 379 15.35 14.07 -13.12
CA ASP A 379 16.12 15.08 -13.83
C ASP A 379 16.78 16.11 -12.87
N ASP A 380 17.73 16.90 -13.38
CA ASP A 380 18.49 17.89 -12.60
C ASP A 380 17.63 19.03 -12.00
N ALA A 381 16.39 19.21 -12.46
CA ALA A 381 15.48 20.23 -11.95
C ALA A 381 14.58 19.71 -10.81
N ARG A 382 14.53 18.39 -10.61
CA ARG A 382 13.75 17.75 -9.55
C ARG A 382 14.50 17.73 -8.23
N TYR A 383 13.75 17.99 -7.17
CA TYR A 383 14.28 17.99 -5.81
C TYR A 383 14.13 16.60 -5.19
N VAL A 384 15.23 16.05 -4.68
CA VAL A 384 15.27 14.93 -3.75
C VAL A 384 16.07 15.38 -2.52
N HIS A 385 15.63 14.99 -1.32
CA HIS A 385 16.29 15.40 -0.09
C HIS A 385 17.74 14.87 -0.03
N PRO A 386 18.75 15.67 0.37
CA PRO A 386 20.16 15.28 0.33
C PRO A 386 20.51 13.99 1.09
N TYR A 387 19.78 13.69 2.17
CA TYR A 387 19.95 12.46 2.94
C TYR A 387 19.49 11.20 2.17
N ALA A 388 18.52 11.35 1.27
CA ALA A 388 17.98 10.24 0.47
C ALA A 388 18.88 9.91 -0.72
N LEU A 389 19.71 10.85 -1.18
CA LEU A 389 20.66 10.60 -2.26
C LEU A 389 21.64 9.49 -1.88
N ASP A 390 21.96 8.62 -2.84
CA ASP A 390 23.05 7.67 -2.68
C ASP A 390 24.34 8.40 -2.32
N GLU A 391 25.15 7.77 -1.47
CA GLU A 391 26.45 8.33 -1.10
C GLU A 391 27.21 8.66 -2.39
N MET A 392 27.58 9.94 -2.51
CA MET A 392 28.55 10.35 -3.51
C MET A 392 29.74 9.39 -3.39
N PRO A 393 30.15 8.70 -4.47
CA PRO A 393 31.31 7.82 -4.40
C PRO A 393 32.44 8.63 -3.78
N GLU A 394 33.09 8.09 -2.74
CA GLU A 394 34.25 8.71 -2.13
C GLU A 394 35.13 9.21 -3.27
N THR A 395 35.19 10.53 -3.45
CA THR A 395 36.09 11.13 -4.43
C THR A 395 37.46 10.69 -3.97
N GLY A 396 38.02 9.72 -4.69
CA GLY A 396 39.26 9.06 -4.32
C GLY A 396 40.26 10.10 -3.86
N VAL A 397 40.70 9.97 -2.61
CA VAL A 397 41.85 10.71 -2.12
C VAL A 397 42.94 10.50 -3.17
N PRO A 398 43.40 11.56 -3.88
CA PRO A 398 44.46 11.38 -4.83
C PRO A 398 45.67 10.93 -4.01
N ASP A 399 46.11 9.71 -4.31
CA ASP A 399 47.33 9.13 -3.76
C ASP A 399 48.48 10.07 -4.12
N THR A 400 48.78 11.00 -3.21
CA THR A 400 49.93 11.88 -3.35
C THR A 400 51.15 11.10 -2.85
N ALA A 401 51.53 10.12 -3.66
CA ALA A 401 52.82 9.47 -3.61
C ALA A 401 53.46 9.54 -5.00
N GLU A 402 54.14 10.66 -5.28
CA GLU A 402 55.40 10.69 -6.03
C GLU A 402 55.98 12.12 -6.04
N ASN A 403 56.90 12.36 -5.09
CA ASN A 403 58.22 12.96 -5.36
C ASN A 403 59.16 12.81 -4.17
#